data_AF-A0A2V9XRM0-F1
#
_entry.id   AF-A0A2V9XRM0-F1
#
_cell.length_a   1.000
_cell.length_b   1.000
_cell.length_c   1.000
_cell.angle_alpha   90.00
_cell.angle_beta   90.00
_cell.angle_gamma   90.00
#
_symmetry.space_group_name_H-M   'P 1'
#
loop_
_entity.id
_entity.type
_entity.pdbx_description
1 polymer ?
#
loop_
_entity_poly.entity_id
_entity_poly.type
_entity_poly.pdbx_seq_one_letter_code
_entity_poly.pdbx_strand_id
1 'polypeptide(L)'
;MWQLGLLLATFAGAIVLVGGPAAFAFGMGWFQPPRAHLVQLVLTGIVVFILFMVFVIALALVHVLTKDFVIPQMAFEGISALEAWRRLWPMIQAETKGYAAYIGMKIVLTIVVGILIGVVTLILALILAIPVIGAVVAAVIAAKTAGLTWNILTITAAVAAGCILFVIFFFLVSLISVPAIVFFPAYSIYFFAARYQPLSLALYSSAPQPAVPQGAPPPLTPPPYPAM
;
A
#
# COMPACT_ATOMS: atom_id res chain seq x y z
N MET A 1 -14.39 6.04 -7.42
CA MET A 1 -14.98 5.09 -8.40
C MET A 1 -14.01 3.98 -8.81
N TRP A 2 -12.74 4.27 -9.17
CA TRP A 2 -11.79 3.23 -9.60
C TRP A 2 -11.52 2.13 -8.54
N GLN A 3 -11.42 2.49 -7.26
CA GLN A 3 -11.20 1.52 -6.17
C GLN A 3 -12.35 0.51 -6.05
N LEU A 4 -13.59 0.96 -6.21
CA LEU A 4 -14.77 0.08 -6.21
C LEU A 4 -14.73 -0.86 -7.42
N GLY A 5 -14.37 -0.34 -8.60
CA GLY A 5 -14.20 -1.17 -9.80
C GLY A 5 -13.13 -2.26 -9.61
N LEU A 6 -11.96 -1.91 -9.07
CA LEU A 6 -10.90 -2.86 -8.79
C LEU A 6 -11.32 -3.88 -7.72
N LEU A 7 -12.01 -3.44 -6.67
CA LEU A 7 -12.52 -4.31 -5.61
C LEU A 7 -13.53 -5.32 -6.18
N LEU A 8 -14.49 -4.87 -6.98
CA LEU A 8 -15.47 -5.75 -7.62
C LEU A 8 -14.80 -6.74 -8.57
N ALA A 9 -13.85 -6.28 -9.39
CA ALA A 9 -13.07 -7.14 -10.27
C ALA A 9 -12.24 -8.17 -9.49
N THR A 10 -11.69 -7.78 -8.33
CA THR A 10 -10.93 -8.67 -7.45
C THR A 10 -11.83 -9.76 -6.88
N PHE A 11 -13.00 -9.41 -6.34
CA PHE A 11 -13.95 -10.39 -5.82
C PHE A 11 -14.48 -11.31 -6.92
N ALA A 12 -14.91 -10.76 -8.06
CA ALA A 12 -15.41 -11.55 -9.18
C ALA A 12 -14.33 -12.51 -9.71
N GLY A 13 -13.10 -12.02 -9.91
CA GLY A 13 -11.97 -12.84 -10.35
C GLY A 13 -11.62 -13.94 -9.34
N ALA A 14 -11.60 -13.63 -8.04
CA ALA A 14 -11.35 -14.62 -6.99
C ALA A 14 -12.44 -15.70 -6.92
N ILE A 15 -13.71 -15.30 -7.04
CA ILE A 15 -14.86 -16.23 -7.08
C ILE A 15 -14.75 -17.15 -8.29
N VAL A 16 -14.45 -16.62 -9.48
CA VAL A 16 -14.31 -17.45 -10.68
C VAL A 16 -13.10 -18.39 -10.57
N LEU A 17 -11.96 -17.87 -10.12
CA LEU A 17 -10.70 -18.59 -10.09
C LEU A 17 -10.66 -19.70 -9.05
N VAL A 18 -11.28 -19.49 -7.88
CA VAL A 18 -11.33 -20.48 -6.80
C VAL A 18 -12.63 -21.29 -6.87
N GLY A 19 -13.75 -20.61 -7.05
CA GLY A 19 -15.08 -21.22 -7.07
C GLY A 19 -15.33 -22.09 -8.29
N GLY A 20 -14.80 -21.73 -9.48
CA GLY A 20 -14.93 -22.55 -10.69
C GLY A 20 -14.32 -23.95 -10.52
N PRO A 21 -13.02 -24.06 -10.18
CA PRO A 21 -12.38 -25.35 -9.91
C PRO A 21 -13.01 -26.10 -8.73
N ALA A 22 -13.42 -25.39 -7.67
CA ALA A 22 -14.09 -26.02 -6.53
C ALA A 22 -15.46 -26.62 -6.92
N ALA A 23 -16.26 -25.89 -7.71
CA ALA A 23 -17.54 -26.36 -8.22
C ALA A 23 -17.36 -27.56 -9.16
N PHE A 24 -16.33 -27.54 -10.00
CA PHE A 24 -15.99 -28.67 -10.85
C PHE A 24 -15.61 -29.92 -10.03
N ALA A 25 -14.70 -29.78 -9.06
CA ALA A 25 -14.30 -30.87 -8.17
C ALA A 25 -15.50 -31.43 -7.38
N PHE A 26 -16.42 -30.56 -6.96
CA PHE A 26 -17.66 -30.95 -6.31
C PHE A 26 -18.59 -31.73 -7.25
N GLY A 27 -18.80 -31.24 -8.48
CA GLY A 27 -19.63 -31.92 -9.48
C GLY A 27 -19.08 -33.28 -9.90
N MET A 28 -17.76 -33.47 -9.87
CA MET A 28 -17.09 -34.74 -10.14
C MET A 28 -17.05 -35.69 -8.93
N GLY A 29 -17.63 -35.30 -7.79
CA GLY A 29 -17.72 -36.14 -6.59
C GLY A 29 -16.38 -36.33 -5.86
N TRP A 30 -15.36 -35.53 -6.16
CA TRP A 30 -14.01 -35.74 -5.59
C TRP A 30 -13.95 -35.61 -4.07
N PHE A 31 -14.95 -34.99 -3.45
CA PHE A 31 -15.07 -34.88 -2.00
C PHE A 31 -15.70 -36.10 -1.32
N GLN A 32 -16.18 -37.11 -2.06
CA GLN A 32 -16.94 -38.26 -1.54
C GLN A 32 -16.60 -39.58 -2.30
N PRO A 33 -15.69 -40.46 -1.80
CA PRO A 33 -14.79 -40.31 -0.65
C PRO A 33 -13.48 -39.61 -1.05
N PRO A 34 -13.01 -38.61 -0.27
CA PRO A 34 -11.89 -37.75 -0.68
C PRO A 34 -10.55 -38.50 -0.74
N ARG A 35 -10.42 -39.59 0.03
CA ARG A 35 -9.23 -40.46 0.02
C ARG A 35 -8.97 -41.09 -1.35
N ALA A 36 -10.02 -41.38 -2.11
CA ALA A 36 -9.90 -41.94 -3.46
C ALA A 36 -9.41 -40.91 -4.48
N HIS A 37 -9.57 -39.62 -4.18
CA HIS A 37 -9.28 -38.51 -5.09
C HIS A 37 -8.20 -37.56 -4.57
N LEU A 38 -7.37 -38.01 -3.61
CA LEU A 38 -6.33 -37.18 -3.00
C LEU A 38 -5.37 -36.59 -4.02
N VAL A 39 -4.93 -37.40 -4.99
CA VAL A 39 -3.98 -36.95 -6.01
C VAL A 39 -4.60 -35.83 -6.86
N GLN A 40 -5.85 -35.99 -7.29
CA GLN A 40 -6.58 -34.98 -8.07
C GLN A 40 -6.77 -33.70 -7.26
N LEU A 41 -7.23 -33.82 -6.01
CA LEU A 41 -7.45 -32.67 -5.12
C LEU A 41 -6.15 -31.89 -4.86
N VAL A 42 -5.03 -32.59 -4.61
CA VAL A 42 -3.73 -31.95 -4.38
C VAL A 42 -3.21 -31.28 -5.65
N LEU A 43 -3.23 -31.95 -6.80
CA LEU A 43 -2.75 -31.38 -8.06
C LEU A 43 -3.59 -30.16 -8.47
N THR A 44 -4.92 -30.27 -8.43
CA THR A 44 -5.81 -29.14 -8.69
C THR A 44 -5.60 -28.03 -7.68
N GLY A 45 -5.43 -28.35 -6.39
CA GLY A 45 -5.13 -27.37 -5.35
C GLY A 45 -3.84 -26.59 -5.63
N ILE A 46 -2.76 -27.27 -6.04
CA ILE A 46 -1.49 -26.63 -6.41
C ILE A 46 -1.68 -25.71 -7.62
N VAL A 47 -2.37 -26.16 -8.67
CA VAL A 47 -2.62 -25.35 -9.87
C VAL A 47 -3.45 -24.11 -9.53
N VAL A 48 -4.54 -24.28 -8.78
CA VAL A 48 -5.40 -23.17 -8.34
C VAL A 48 -4.60 -22.20 -7.46
N PHE A 49 -3.77 -22.70 -6.55
CA PHE A 49 -2.93 -21.86 -5.71
C PHE A 49 -1.93 -21.02 -6.52
N ILE A 50 -1.24 -21.62 -7.51
CA ILE A 50 -0.30 -20.90 -8.38
C ILE A 50 -1.03 -19.84 -9.19
N LEU A 51 -2.16 -20.19 -9.81
CA LEU A 51 -2.96 -19.23 -10.57
C LEU A 51 -3.49 -18.10 -9.69
N PHE A 52 -3.92 -18.41 -8.46
CA PHE A 52 -4.35 -17.43 -7.49
C PHE A 52 -3.20 -16.49 -7.08
N MET A 53 -1.99 -17.00 -6.88
CA MET A 53 -0.82 -16.16 -6.63
C MET A 53 -0.50 -15.24 -7.80
N VAL A 54 -0.52 -15.74 -9.04
CA VAL A 54 -0.32 -14.91 -10.24
C VAL A 54 -1.40 -13.82 -10.32
N PHE A 55 -2.66 -14.18 -10.06
CA PHE A 55 -3.78 -13.24 -10.04
C PHE A 55 -3.60 -12.15 -8.98
N VAL A 56 -3.24 -12.51 -7.75
CA VAL A 56 -2.99 -11.54 -6.66
C VAL A 56 -1.82 -10.63 -7.00
N ILE A 57 -0.71 -11.16 -7.54
CA ILE A 57 0.45 -10.36 -7.96
C ILE A 57 0.05 -9.38 -9.07
N ALA A 58 -0.71 -9.83 -10.07
CA ALA A 58 -1.19 -8.96 -11.14
C ALA A 58 -2.07 -7.83 -10.61
N LEU A 59 -3.01 -8.13 -9.69
CA LEU A 59 -3.84 -7.12 -9.04
C LEU A 59 -3.02 -6.15 -8.19
N ALA A 60 -2.03 -6.64 -7.45
CA ALA A 60 -1.13 -5.81 -6.66
C ALA A 60 -0.35 -4.83 -7.55
N LEU A 61 0.17 -5.30 -8.69
CA LEU A 61 0.83 -4.44 -9.67
C LEU A 61 -0.11 -3.39 -10.24
N VAL A 62 -1.32 -3.79 -10.67
CA VAL A 62 -2.35 -2.85 -11.16
C VAL A 62 -2.67 -1.81 -10.09
N HIS A 63 -2.85 -2.23 -8.83
CA HIS A 63 -3.14 -1.34 -7.72
C HIS A 63 -2.02 -0.32 -7.48
N VAL A 64 -0.76 -0.79 -7.42
CA VAL A 64 0.43 0.05 -7.21
C VAL A 64 0.56 1.06 -8.34
N LEU A 65 0.61 0.59 -9.58
CA LEU A 65 0.73 1.44 -10.77
C LEU A 65 -0.44 2.45 -10.88
N THR A 66 -1.66 2.05 -10.51
CA THR A 66 -2.82 2.95 -10.52
C THR A 66 -2.64 4.04 -9.46
N LYS A 67 -2.31 3.66 -8.23
CA LYS A 67 -2.10 4.60 -7.13
C LYS A 67 -0.98 5.59 -7.44
N ASP A 68 0.12 5.10 -8.00
CA ASP A 68 1.33 5.88 -8.20
C ASP A 68 1.30 6.78 -9.44
N PHE A 69 0.62 6.35 -10.51
CA PHE A 69 0.72 7.02 -11.81
C PHE A 69 -0.62 7.45 -12.39
N VAL A 70 -1.68 6.65 -12.24
CA VAL A 70 -3.01 6.99 -12.79
C VAL A 70 -3.68 8.06 -11.96
N ILE A 71 -3.66 7.94 -10.63
CA ILE A 71 -4.34 8.91 -9.76
C ILE A 71 -3.77 10.33 -9.96
N PRO A 72 -2.44 10.55 -10.04
CA PRO A 72 -1.91 11.85 -10.40
C PRO A 72 -2.43 12.36 -11.75
N GLN A 73 -2.42 11.54 -12.81
CA GLN A 73 -2.95 11.96 -14.12
C GLN A 73 -4.45 12.33 -14.04
N MET A 74 -5.25 11.54 -13.32
CA MET A 74 -6.66 11.86 -13.09
C MET A 74 -6.84 13.18 -12.34
N ALA A 75 -5.99 13.46 -11.36
CA ALA A 75 -6.05 14.68 -10.55
C ALA A 75 -5.64 15.93 -11.35
N PHE A 76 -4.60 15.83 -12.18
CA PHE A 76 -4.11 16.97 -12.97
C PHE A 76 -4.95 17.27 -14.20
N GLU A 77 -5.45 16.24 -14.90
CA GLU A 77 -6.14 16.42 -16.18
C GLU A 77 -7.66 16.19 -16.11
N GLY A 78 -8.20 15.80 -14.95
CA GLY A 78 -9.64 15.53 -14.80
C GLY A 78 -10.14 14.35 -15.65
N ILE A 79 -9.24 13.45 -16.07
CA ILE A 79 -9.56 12.31 -16.93
C ILE A 79 -10.02 11.08 -16.13
N SER A 80 -10.69 10.15 -16.81
CA SER A 80 -11.11 8.88 -16.22
C SER A 80 -9.92 7.93 -15.99
N ALA A 81 -10.09 6.98 -15.08
CA ALA A 81 -9.05 5.98 -14.78
C ALA A 81 -8.67 5.14 -16.01
N LEU A 82 -9.65 4.78 -16.85
CA LEU A 82 -9.41 4.01 -18.07
C LEU A 82 -8.57 4.79 -19.08
N GLU A 83 -8.85 6.08 -19.25
CA GLU A 83 -8.10 6.95 -20.15
C GLU A 83 -6.66 7.17 -19.67
N ALA A 84 -6.48 7.44 -18.36
CA ALA A 84 -5.15 7.53 -17.75
C ALA A 84 -4.35 6.21 -17.91
N TRP A 85 -5.01 5.06 -17.83
CA TRP A 85 -4.36 3.77 -18.06
C TRP A 85 -3.95 3.54 -19.51
N ARG A 86 -4.83 3.93 -20.45
CA ARG A 86 -4.55 3.89 -21.88
C ARG A 86 -3.32 4.73 -22.24
N ARG A 87 -3.10 5.85 -21.54
CA ARG A 87 -1.93 6.73 -21.72
C ARG A 87 -0.68 6.23 -21.01
N LEU A 88 -0.83 5.61 -19.84
CA LEU A 88 0.31 5.07 -19.10
C LEU A 88 0.93 3.87 -19.82
N TRP A 89 0.11 3.03 -20.46
CA TRP A 89 0.60 1.79 -21.07
C TRP A 89 1.71 2.00 -22.12
N PRO A 90 1.57 2.92 -23.10
CA PRO A 90 2.66 3.29 -24.00
C PRO A 90 3.92 3.82 -23.29
N MET A 91 3.77 4.56 -22.18
CA MET A 91 4.92 5.06 -21.41
C MET A 91 5.71 3.91 -20.77
N ILE A 92 5.01 2.90 -20.24
CA ILE A 92 5.63 1.69 -19.69
C ILE A 92 6.35 0.88 -20.78
N GLN A 93 5.75 0.79 -21.96
CA GLN A 93 6.37 0.10 -23.10
C GLN A 93 7.62 0.83 -23.61
N ALA A 94 7.60 2.17 -23.64
CA ALA A 94 8.74 2.97 -24.05
C ALA A 94 9.93 2.84 -23.08
N GLU A 95 9.68 2.66 -21.78
CA GLU A 95 10.73 2.60 -20.76
C GLU A 95 10.57 1.43 -19.79
N THR A 96 10.44 0.21 -20.32
CA THR A 96 10.14 -0.99 -19.50
C THR A 96 11.16 -1.23 -18.40
N LYS A 97 12.45 -1.00 -18.67
CA LYS A 97 13.52 -1.14 -17.67
C LYS A 97 13.37 -0.15 -16.52
N GLY A 98 12.97 1.09 -16.82
CA GLY A 98 12.76 2.14 -15.80
C GLY A 98 11.60 1.77 -14.86
N TYR A 99 10.46 1.37 -15.42
CA TYR A 99 9.31 0.94 -14.62
C TYR A 99 9.58 -0.38 -13.86
N ALA A 100 10.28 -1.33 -14.45
CA ALA A 100 10.68 -2.56 -13.76
C ALA A 100 11.62 -2.28 -12.58
N ALA A 101 12.61 -1.39 -12.77
CA ALA A 101 13.51 -0.97 -11.70
C ALA A 101 12.76 -0.22 -10.59
N TYR A 102 11.80 0.64 -10.95
CA TYR A 102 10.92 1.34 -10.00
C TYR A 102 10.15 0.34 -9.12
N ILE A 103 9.48 -0.64 -9.74
CA ILE A 103 8.71 -1.66 -9.01
C ILE A 103 9.63 -2.51 -8.13
N GLY A 104 10.77 -2.96 -8.67
CA GLY A 104 11.75 -3.73 -7.91
C GLY A 104 12.27 -2.97 -6.70
N MET A 105 12.65 -1.70 -6.88
CA MET A 105 13.12 -0.86 -5.79
C MET A 105 12.04 -0.61 -4.75
N LYS A 106 10.79 -0.40 -5.18
CA LYS A 106 9.65 -0.25 -4.28
C LYS A 106 9.44 -1.50 -3.41
N ILE A 107 9.54 -2.69 -4.00
CA ILE A 107 9.48 -3.96 -3.26
C ILE A 107 10.60 -4.03 -2.22
N VAL A 108 11.85 -3.76 -2.61
CA VAL A 108 13.00 -3.75 -1.68
C VAL A 108 12.78 -2.77 -0.54
N LEU A 109 12.36 -1.54 -0.85
CA LEU A 109 12.05 -0.52 0.13
C LEU A 109 10.92 -0.95 1.07
N THR A 110 9.83 -1.54 0.56
CA THR A 110 8.72 -2.03 1.38
C THR A 110 9.17 -3.12 2.34
N ILE A 111 10.04 -4.03 1.90
CA ILE A 111 10.60 -5.08 2.77
C ILE A 111 11.45 -4.44 3.88
N VAL A 112 12.40 -3.57 3.52
CA VAL A 112 13.30 -2.92 4.49
C VAL A 112 12.51 -2.10 5.51
N VAL A 113 11.60 -1.25 5.05
CA VAL A 113 10.76 -0.41 5.90
C VAL A 113 9.83 -1.27 6.76
N GLY A 114 9.24 -2.33 6.21
CA GLY A 114 8.40 -3.25 6.95
C GLY A 114 9.14 -3.95 8.09
N ILE A 115 10.37 -4.38 7.86
CA ILE A 115 11.24 -4.96 8.90
C ILE A 115 11.55 -3.91 9.98
N LEU A 116 11.98 -2.71 9.59
CA LEU A 116 12.32 -1.64 10.55
C LEU A 116 11.12 -1.24 11.42
N ILE A 117 9.95 -0.99 10.80
CA ILE A 117 8.72 -0.67 11.53
C ILE A 117 8.30 -1.84 12.41
N GLY A 118 8.41 -3.08 11.92
CA GLY A 118 8.09 -4.28 12.69
C GLY A 118 8.95 -4.41 13.95
N VAL A 119 10.27 -4.23 13.83
CA VAL A 119 11.21 -4.26 14.97
C VAL A 119 10.91 -3.13 15.96
N VAL A 120 10.74 -1.91 15.48
CA VAL A 120 10.44 -0.76 16.36
C VAL A 120 9.08 -0.95 17.06
N THR A 121 8.08 -1.45 16.36
CA THR A 121 6.75 -1.75 16.91
C THR A 121 6.82 -2.84 17.98
N LEU A 122 7.63 -3.88 17.75
CA LEU A 122 7.85 -4.94 18.74
C LEU A 122 8.52 -4.38 20.01
N ILE A 123 9.57 -3.57 19.86
CA ILE A 123 10.24 -2.92 21.00
C ILE A 123 9.26 -2.02 21.76
N LEU A 124 8.48 -1.20 21.05
CA LEU A 124 7.46 -0.36 21.65
C LEU A 124 6.41 -1.19 22.40
N ALA A 125 5.95 -2.30 21.81
CA ALA A 125 5.00 -3.20 22.44
C ALA A 125 5.55 -3.78 23.75
N LEU A 126 6.83 -4.19 23.77
CA LEU A 126 7.48 -4.68 24.99
C LEU A 126 7.61 -3.58 26.06
N ILE A 127 8.03 -2.37 25.67
CA ILE A 127 8.16 -1.22 26.57
C ILE A 127 6.82 -0.89 27.24
N LEU A 128 5.70 -1.00 26.52
CA LEU A 128 4.37 -0.74 27.08
C LEU A 128 3.79 -1.96 27.81
N ALA A 129 3.98 -3.16 27.29
CA ALA A 129 3.41 -4.38 27.87
C ALA A 129 4.00 -4.70 29.23
N ILE A 130 5.32 -4.59 29.43
CA ILE A 130 5.97 -4.92 30.71
C ILE A 130 5.38 -4.11 31.88
N PRO A 131 5.34 -2.77 31.86
CA PRO A 131 4.78 -2.00 32.97
C PRO A 131 3.27 -2.18 33.11
N VAL A 132 2.53 -2.32 31.99
CA VAL A 132 1.08 -2.56 32.04
C VAL A 132 0.76 -3.90 32.68
N ILE A 133 1.44 -4.98 32.27
CA ILE A 133 1.25 -6.31 32.85
C ILE A 133 1.56 -6.27 34.35
N GLY A 134 2.67 -5.63 34.74
CA GLY A 134 3.02 -5.45 36.15
C GLY A 134 1.93 -4.69 36.92
N ALA A 135 1.45 -3.56 36.38
CA ALA A 135 0.39 -2.75 36.99
C ALA A 135 -0.94 -3.52 37.08
N VAL A 136 -1.32 -4.27 36.05
CA VAL A 136 -2.53 -5.09 36.03
C VAL A 136 -2.43 -6.21 37.08
N VAL A 137 -1.31 -6.92 37.16
CA VAL A 137 -1.10 -7.96 38.18
C VAL A 137 -1.19 -7.37 39.58
N ALA A 138 -0.51 -6.25 39.84
CA ALA A 138 -0.56 -5.57 41.13
C ALA A 138 -1.98 -5.09 41.48
N ALA A 139 -2.69 -4.49 40.52
CA ALA A 139 -4.07 -4.03 40.69
C ALA A 139 -5.03 -5.19 40.97
N VAL A 140 -4.89 -6.33 40.28
CA VAL A 140 -5.71 -7.53 40.52
C VAL A 140 -5.45 -8.12 41.91
N ILE A 141 -4.20 -8.18 42.36
CA ILE A 141 -3.86 -8.66 43.70
C ILE A 141 -4.45 -7.73 44.76
N ALA A 142 -4.24 -6.41 44.63
CA ALA A 142 -4.77 -5.41 45.55
C ALA A 142 -6.31 -5.41 45.60
N ALA A 143 -6.95 -5.51 44.43
CA ALA A 143 -8.40 -5.62 44.30
C ALA A 143 -8.95 -6.85 45.03
N LYS A 144 -8.31 -8.02 44.85
CA LYS A 144 -8.69 -9.24 45.57
C LYS A 144 -8.55 -9.10 47.09
N THR A 145 -7.46 -8.49 47.57
CA THR A 145 -7.27 -8.24 49.01
C THR A 145 -8.26 -7.24 49.59
N ALA A 146 -8.78 -6.32 48.77
CA ALA A 146 -9.82 -5.37 49.14
C ALA A 146 -11.24 -5.95 49.06
N GLY A 147 -11.40 -7.23 48.75
CA GLY A 147 -12.71 -7.89 48.60
C GLY A 147 -13.46 -7.54 47.31
N LEU A 148 -12.78 -6.93 46.34
CA LEU A 148 -13.38 -6.58 45.06
C LEU A 148 -13.61 -7.85 44.23
N THR A 149 -14.85 -8.06 43.80
CA THR A 149 -15.25 -9.19 42.95
C THR A 149 -15.37 -8.75 41.50
N TRP A 150 -15.31 -9.71 40.57
CA TRP A 150 -15.56 -9.47 39.16
C TRP A 150 -17.05 -9.20 38.92
N ASN A 151 -17.46 -7.96 39.18
CA ASN A 151 -18.78 -7.46 38.84
C ASN A 151 -18.76 -6.69 37.51
N ILE A 152 -19.95 -6.36 37.00
CA ILE A 152 -20.10 -5.64 35.72
C ILE A 152 -19.27 -4.35 35.68
N LEU A 153 -19.19 -3.60 36.78
CA LEU A 153 -18.44 -2.33 36.85
C LEU A 153 -16.93 -2.54 36.71
N THR A 154 -16.36 -3.52 37.41
CA THR A 154 -14.92 -3.83 37.32
C THR A 154 -14.52 -4.35 35.95
N ILE A 155 -15.35 -5.19 35.33
CA ILE A 155 -15.12 -5.67 33.96
C ILE A 155 -15.16 -4.50 32.99
N THR A 156 -16.16 -3.61 33.12
CA THR A 156 -16.31 -2.43 32.26
C THR A 156 -15.11 -1.51 32.38
N ALA A 157 -14.63 -1.25 33.59
CA ALA A 157 -13.45 -0.43 33.84
C ALA A 157 -12.17 -1.05 33.23
N ALA A 158 -11.99 -2.37 33.36
CA ALA A 158 -10.86 -3.08 32.77
C ALA A 158 -10.88 -3.04 31.24
N VAL A 159 -12.05 -3.25 30.63
CA VAL A 159 -12.23 -3.14 29.17
C VAL A 159 -11.97 -1.72 28.70
N ALA A 160 -12.52 -0.70 29.37
CA ALA A 160 -12.29 0.70 29.03
C ALA A 160 -10.79 1.07 29.09
N ALA A 161 -10.10 0.68 30.16
CA ALA A 161 -8.66 0.88 30.29
C ALA A 161 -7.87 0.15 29.19
N GLY A 162 -8.25 -1.10 28.87
CA GLY A 162 -7.67 -1.88 27.78
C GLY A 162 -7.85 -1.21 26.42
N CYS A 163 -9.05 -0.70 26.13
CA CYS A 163 -9.33 0.05 24.90
C CYS A 163 -8.49 1.33 24.80
N ILE A 164 -8.36 2.10 25.89
CA ILE A 164 -7.53 3.31 25.92
C ILE A 164 -6.07 2.95 25.63
N LEU A 165 -5.54 1.93 26.28
CA LEU A 165 -4.17 1.47 26.06
C LEU A 165 -3.96 0.99 24.61
N PHE A 166 -4.93 0.25 24.07
CA PHE A 166 -4.91 -0.21 22.69
C PHE A 166 -4.86 0.99 21.72
N VAL A 167 -5.72 2.00 21.92
CA VAL A 167 -5.71 3.22 21.11
C VAL A 167 -4.36 3.94 21.20
N ILE A 168 -3.79 4.09 22.41
CA ILE A 168 -2.48 4.72 22.60
C ILE A 168 -1.39 3.94 21.84
N PHE A 169 -1.38 2.62 21.95
CA PHE A 169 -0.42 1.77 21.25
C PHE A 169 -0.50 1.96 19.72
N PHE A 170 -1.69 1.87 19.14
CA PHE A 170 -1.88 2.05 17.70
C PHE A 170 -1.57 3.48 17.24
N PHE A 171 -1.86 4.49 18.06
CA PHE A 171 -1.49 5.88 17.77
C PHE A 171 0.04 6.04 17.68
N LEU A 172 0.79 5.47 18.64
CA LEU A 172 2.26 5.52 18.61
C LEU A 172 2.83 4.77 17.41
N VAL A 173 2.29 3.60 17.07
CA VAL A 173 2.67 2.86 15.85
C VAL A 173 2.39 3.68 14.59
N SER A 174 1.24 4.39 14.56
CA SER A 174 0.91 5.29 13.46
C SER A 174 1.92 6.43 13.33
N LEU A 175 2.36 7.05 14.44
CA LEU A 175 3.38 8.11 14.43
C LEU A 175 4.71 7.59 13.88
N ILE A 176 5.14 6.40 14.30
CA ILE A 176 6.38 5.75 13.82
C ILE A 176 6.29 5.44 12.32
N SER A 177 5.08 5.18 11.82
CA SER A 177 4.84 4.84 10.41
C SER A 177 4.75 6.07 9.49
N VAL A 178 4.63 7.30 10.02
CA VAL A 178 4.46 8.52 9.22
C VAL A 178 5.54 8.69 8.16
N PRO A 179 6.85 8.58 8.46
CA PRO A 179 7.91 8.76 7.46
C PRO A 179 7.77 7.79 6.28
N ALA A 180 7.42 6.53 6.55
CA ALA A 180 7.19 5.54 5.52
C ALA A 180 5.98 5.90 4.64
N ILE A 181 4.88 6.31 5.28
CA ILE A 181 3.62 6.67 4.60
C ILE A 181 3.84 7.84 3.61
N VAL A 182 4.69 8.81 3.95
CA VAL A 182 5.00 9.95 3.07
C VAL A 182 6.11 9.67 2.07
N PHE A 183 7.07 8.79 2.41
CA PHE A 183 8.20 8.47 1.55
C PHE A 183 7.77 7.74 0.27
N PHE A 184 6.89 6.74 0.34
CA PHE A 184 6.48 5.99 -0.85
C PHE A 184 5.77 6.84 -1.91
N PRO A 185 4.77 7.69 -1.57
CA PRO A 185 4.21 8.64 -2.52
C PRO A 185 5.24 9.62 -3.07
N ALA A 186 6.14 10.15 -2.23
CA ALA A 186 7.20 11.06 -2.68
C ALA A 186 8.10 10.38 -3.73
N TYR A 187 8.53 9.14 -3.46
CA TYR A 187 9.31 8.33 -4.39
C TYR A 187 8.59 8.15 -5.74
N SER A 188 7.29 7.83 -5.72
CA SER A 188 6.46 7.75 -6.93
C SER A 188 6.39 9.07 -7.69
N ILE A 189 6.17 10.17 -6.99
CA ILE A 189 6.04 11.51 -7.57
C ILE A 189 7.34 11.92 -8.26
N TYR A 190 8.50 11.77 -7.61
CA TYR A 190 9.78 12.12 -8.21
C TYR A 190 10.13 11.24 -9.41
N PHE A 191 9.84 9.94 -9.35
CA PHE A 191 10.01 9.05 -10.50
C PHE A 191 9.11 9.47 -11.67
N PHE A 192 7.84 9.77 -11.39
CA PHE A 192 6.87 10.07 -12.44
C PHE A 192 7.03 11.47 -13.05
N ALA A 193 7.47 12.45 -12.26
CA ALA A 193 7.65 13.82 -12.70
C ALA A 193 8.55 13.94 -13.94
N ALA A 194 9.65 13.18 -14.00
CA ALA A 194 10.55 13.20 -15.15
C ALA A 194 9.89 12.72 -16.47
N ARG A 195 8.75 12.03 -16.38
CA ARG A 195 8.03 11.39 -17.51
C ARG A 195 6.69 12.06 -17.81
N TYR A 196 6.23 12.93 -16.93
CA TYR A 196 4.90 13.53 -17.00
C TYR A 196 4.97 15.03 -16.74
N GLN A 197 4.94 15.80 -17.84
CA GLN A 197 5.21 17.23 -17.86
C GLN A 197 4.29 18.08 -16.95
N PRO A 198 2.98 17.82 -16.83
CA PRO A 198 2.14 18.60 -15.91
C PRO A 198 2.61 18.49 -14.45
N LEU A 199 3.08 17.31 -14.05
CA LEU A 199 3.61 17.08 -12.72
C LEU A 199 5.01 17.68 -12.55
N SER A 200 5.88 17.62 -13.57
CA SER A 200 7.20 18.26 -13.51
C SER A 200 7.09 19.76 -13.29
N LEU A 201 6.19 20.41 -14.03
CA LEU A 201 5.93 21.84 -13.91
C LEU A 201 5.42 22.17 -12.51
N ALA A 202 4.45 21.43 -11.98
CA ALA A 202 3.90 21.67 -10.65
C ALA A 202 4.93 21.49 -9.51
N LEU A 203 5.90 20.58 -9.65
CA LEU A 203 6.93 20.34 -8.63
C LEU A 203 8.09 21.34 -8.69
N TYR A 204 8.49 21.77 -9.89
CA TYR A 204 9.70 22.56 -10.11
C TYR A 204 9.46 24.04 -10.45
N SER A 205 8.22 24.50 -10.64
CA SER A 205 7.89 25.90 -10.98
C SER A 205 8.17 26.93 -9.87
N SER A 206 8.76 26.52 -8.75
CA SER A 206 8.91 27.33 -7.53
C SER A 206 10.30 27.96 -7.33
N ALA A 207 11.23 27.86 -8.27
CA ALA A 207 12.46 28.65 -8.18
C ALA A 207 12.10 30.11 -8.49
N PRO A 208 12.26 31.08 -7.57
CA PRO A 208 12.17 32.48 -7.93
C PRO A 208 13.16 32.72 -9.06
N GLN A 209 12.69 33.09 -10.25
CA GLN A 209 13.59 33.62 -11.25
C GLN A 209 14.35 34.77 -10.56
N PRO A 210 15.70 34.80 -10.60
CA PRO A 210 16.44 35.94 -10.10
C PRO A 210 15.77 37.17 -10.67
N ALA A 211 15.28 38.07 -9.80
CA ALA A 211 14.62 39.28 -10.25
C ALA A 211 15.58 39.95 -11.23
N VAL A 212 15.22 39.97 -12.51
CA VAL A 212 15.99 40.70 -13.51
C VAL A 212 15.96 42.14 -13.01
N PRO A 213 17.11 42.76 -12.69
CA PRO A 213 17.12 44.14 -12.22
C PRO A 213 16.35 44.98 -13.24
N GLN A 214 15.33 45.72 -12.80
CA GLN A 214 14.57 46.61 -13.67
C GLN A 214 15.55 47.65 -14.25
N GLY A 215 16.02 47.41 -15.47
CA GLY A 215 17.12 48.15 -16.10
C GLY A 215 18.22 47.31 -16.76
N ALA A 216 18.18 45.97 -16.64
CA ALA A 216 19.08 45.13 -17.42
C ALA A 216 18.81 45.31 -18.94
N PRO A 217 19.84 45.59 -19.75
CA PRO A 217 19.67 45.73 -21.19
C PRO A 217 19.05 44.46 -21.77
N PRO A 218 18.16 44.59 -22.78
CA PRO A 218 17.54 43.44 -23.42
C PRO A 218 18.63 42.46 -23.89
N PRO A 219 18.40 41.13 -23.81
CA PRO A 219 19.34 40.14 -24.29
C PRO A 219 19.74 40.49 -25.73
N LEU A 220 21.05 40.64 -25.98
CA LEU A 220 21.57 40.89 -27.31
C LEU A 220 21.04 39.81 -28.24
N THR A 221 20.31 40.19 -29.27
CA THR A 221 19.88 39.26 -30.31
C THR A 221 21.13 38.59 -30.90
N PRO A 222 21.18 37.25 -30.98
CA PRO A 222 22.30 36.60 -31.63
C PRO A 222 22.40 37.10 -33.08
N PRO A 223 23.62 37.32 -33.61
CA PRO A 223 23.79 37.81 -34.96
C PRO A 223 23.12 36.86 -35.96
N PRO A 224 22.56 37.36 -37.08
CA PRO A 224 21.98 36.51 -38.11
C PRO A 224 22.99 35.44 -38.51
N TYR A 225 22.57 34.18 -38.50
CA TYR A 225 23.39 33.09 -39.03
C TYR A 225 23.79 33.44 -40.46
N PRO A 226 25.09 33.33 -40.84
CA PRO A 226 25.49 33.53 -42.22
C PRO A 226 24.74 32.52 -43.09
N ALA A 227 24.08 33.02 -44.13
CA ALA A 227 23.39 32.19 -45.10
C ALA A 227 24.39 31.18 -45.69
N MET A 228 24.11 29.89 -45.50
CA MET A 228 24.68 28.80 -46.27
C MET A 228 23.62 28.29 -47.23
#